data_AF-A0A934HP90-F1
#
_entry.id   AF-A0A934HP90-F1
#
_cell.length_a   1.000
_cell.length_b   1.000
_cell.length_c   1.000
_cell.angle_alpha   90.00
_cell.angle_beta   90.00
_cell.angle_gamma   90.00
#
_symmetry.space_group_name_H-M   'P 1'
#
loop_
_entity.id
_entity.type
_entity.pdbx_description
1 polymer ?
#
loop_
_entity_poly.entity_id
_entity_poly.type
_entity_poly.pdbx_seq_one_letter_code
_entity_poly.pdbx_strand_id
1 'polypeptide(L)' 'MSAFVLKTLKFLNPSEQKAVEVFEGRIKEALSDNLMALEVFGSKVRGDFDAESDIDVFVLVRTFTPDVMTA' A
#
# COMPACT_ATOMS: atom_id res chain seq x y z
N MET A 1 10.34 -7.06 14.28
CA MET A 1 10.13 -7.71 12.97
C MET A 1 10.11 -6.60 11.95
N SER A 2 10.93 -6.67 10.89
CA SER A 2 10.81 -5.72 9.78
C SER A 2 9.48 -5.99 9.07
N ALA A 3 8.65 -4.97 8.88
CA ALA A 3 7.48 -5.09 8.02
C ALA A 3 7.92 -5.61 6.64
N PHE A 4 7.19 -6.57 6.08
CA PHE A 4 7.41 -7.03 4.71
C PHE A 4 6.66 -6.08 3.77
N VAL A 5 7.36 -5.53 2.79
CA VAL A 5 6.79 -4.45 1.98
C VAL A 5 7.05 -4.65 0.49
N LEU A 6 5.95 -4.63 -0.25
CA LEU A 6 5.79 -4.62 -1.71
C LEU A 6 6.43 -5.78 -2.51
N LYS A 7 5.57 -6.59 -3.13
CA LYS A 7 5.95 -7.45 -4.26
C LYS A 7 5.39 -6.90 -5.57
N THR A 8 6.27 -6.86 -6.57
CA THR A 8 6.02 -6.72 -8.01
C THR A 8 5.05 -5.62 -8.45
N LEU A 9 5.57 -4.40 -8.61
CA LEU A 9 4.85 -3.27 -9.22
C LEU A 9 4.89 -3.30 -10.76
N LYS A 10 4.82 -4.50 -11.36
CA LYS A 10 5.18 -4.75 -12.77
C LYS A 10 4.38 -3.91 -13.77
N PHE A 11 3.09 -3.69 -13.50
CA PHE A 11 2.20 -2.98 -14.43
C PHE A 11 1.87 -1.55 -14.01
N LEU A 12 2.46 -1.07 -12.91
CA LEU A 12 2.32 0.32 -12.51
C LEU A 12 3.26 1.17 -13.36
N ASN A 13 2.74 2.28 -13.89
CA ASN A 13 3.53 3.28 -14.57
C ASN A 13 4.42 4.07 -13.57
N PRO A 14 5.39 4.87 -14.02
CA PRO A 14 6.32 5.56 -13.12
C PRO A 14 5.65 6.47 -12.09
N SER A 15 4.56 7.16 -12.45
CA SER A 15 3.82 8.03 -11.53
C SER A 15 3.08 7.22 -10.47
N GLU A 16 2.46 6.11 -10.86
CA GLU A 16 1.77 5.21 -9.95
C GLU A 16 2.75 4.51 -9.00
N GLN A 17 3.90 4.04 -9.51
CA GLN A 17 4.98 3.52 -8.68
C GLN A 17 5.41 4.55 -7.65
N LYS A 18 5.56 5.82 -8.07
CA LYS A 18 5.95 6.88 -7.15
C LYS A 18 4.88 7.16 -6.08
N ALA A 19 3.61 7.10 -6.45
CA ALA A 19 2.50 7.24 -5.51
C ALA A 19 2.52 6.14 -4.44
N VAL A 20 2.76 4.88 -4.84
CA VAL A 20 2.88 3.73 -3.93
C VAL A 20 4.07 3.91 -2.99
N GLU A 21 5.25 4.30 -3.48
CA GLU A 21 6.43 4.56 -2.63
C GLU A 21 6.17 5.66 -1.57
N VAL A 22 5.53 6.76 -1.98
CA VAL A 22 5.22 7.87 -1.07
C VAL A 22 4.18 7.44 -0.03
N PHE A 23 3.16 6.70 -0.45
CA PHE A 23 2.15 6.15 0.45
C PHE A 23 2.77 5.19 1.47
N GLU A 24 3.61 4.27 1.01
CA GLU A 24 4.36 3.33 1.84
C GLU A 24 5.18 4.04 2.92
N GLY A 25 5.96 5.06 2.54
CA GLY A 25 6.75 5.85 3.47
C GLY A 25 5.89 6.47 4.58
N ARG A 26 4.78 7.10 4.20
CA ARG A 26 3.84 7.72 5.15
C ARG A 26 3.19 6.70 6.08
N ILE A 27 2.80 5.53 5.58
CA ILE A 27 2.19 4.48 6.41
C ILE A 27 3.21 3.88 7.38
N LYS A 28 4.46 3.68 6.94
CA LYS A 28 5.55 3.24 7.83
C LYS A 28 5.80 4.24 8.96
N GLU A 29 5.84 5.53 8.64
CA GLU A 29 6.01 6.60 9.65
C GLU A 29 4.82 6.67 10.61
N ALA A 30 3.58 6.62 10.10
CA ALA A 30 2.37 6.78 10.90
C ALA A 30 2.09 5.57 11.82
N LEU A 31 2.36 4.35 11.35
CA LEU A 31 2.00 3.13 12.07
C LEU A 31 3.19 2.51 12.82
N SER A 32 4.43 2.80 12.43
CA SER A 32 5.65 2.34 13.10
C SER A 32 5.59 0.84 13.45
N ASP A 33 5.77 0.47 14.72
CA ASP A 33 5.73 -0.91 15.23
C ASP A 33 4.35 -1.61 15.11
N ASN A 34 3.29 -0.85 14.84
CA ASN A 34 1.96 -1.40 14.59
C ASN A 34 1.82 -1.95 13.16
N LEU A 35 2.64 -1.52 12.21
CA LEU A 35 2.61 -2.03 10.84
C LEU A 35 3.24 -3.43 10.77
N MET A 36 2.47 -4.42 10.32
CA MET A 36 2.96 -5.78 10.12
C MET A 36 3.29 -6.06 8.65
N ALA A 37 2.45 -5.61 7.72
CA ALA A 37 2.67 -5.78 6.29
C ALA A 37 1.95 -4.70 5.47
N LEU A 38 2.50 -4.41 4.30
CA LEU A 38 1.87 -3.59 3.26
C LEU A 38 2.06 -4.26 1.90
N GLU A 39 0.95 -4.52 1.21
CA GLU A 39 0.94 -5.22 -0.08
C GLU A 39 0.01 -4.52 -1.07
N VAL A 40 0.45 -4.36 -2.32
CA VAL A 40 -0.42 -3.92 -3.42
C VAL A 40 -1.05 -5.16 -4.03
N PHE A 41 -2.35 -5.10 -4.30
CA PHE A 41 -3.09 -6.18 -4.94
C PHE A 41 -4.01 -5.61 -6.02
N GLY A 42 -5.01 -6.39 -6.46
CA GLY A 42 -6.00 -5.90 -7.41
C GLY A 42 -5.54 -5.94 -8.87
N SER A 43 -6.24 -5.18 -9.71
CA SER A 43 -6.14 -5.31 -11.17
C SER A 43 -4.77 -4.89 -11.72
N LYS A 44 -4.17 -3.83 -11.13
CA LYS A 44 -2.82 -3.35 -11.47
C LYS A 44 -1.71 -4.36 -11.14
N VAL A 45 -1.96 -5.35 -10.29
CA VAL A 45 -1.00 -6.43 -10.01
C VAL A 45 -1.23 -7.64 -10.91
N ARG A 46 -2.50 -7.97 -11.19
CA ARG A 46 -2.85 -9.09 -12.07
C ARG A 46 -2.63 -8.78 -13.56
N GLY A 47 -2.64 -7.51 -13.94
CA GLY A 47 -2.49 -7.06 -15.32
C GLY A 47 -3.82 -7.02 -16.10
N ASP A 48 -4.97 -7.13 -15.42
CA ASP A 48 -6.32 -7.05 -15.97
C ASP A 48 -6.97 -5.67 -15.71
N PHE A 49 -6.16 -4.61 -15.69
CA PHE A 49 -6.58 -3.22 -15.46
C PHE A 49 -6.93 -2.50 -16.77
N ASP A 50 -7.71 -1.44 -16.65
CA ASP A 50 -8.03 -0.48 -17.71
C ASP A 50 -7.51 0.93 -17.37
N ALA A 51 -7.86 1.92 -18.19
CA ALA A 51 -7.41 3.30 -18.01
C ALA A 51 -7.98 3.98 -16.74
N GLU A 52 -9.11 3.49 -16.23
CA GLU A 52 -9.80 4.05 -15.06
C GLU A 52 -9.51 3.27 -13.78
N SER A 53 -8.67 2.23 -13.85
CA SER A 53 -8.40 1.34 -12.72
C SER A 53 -7.54 2.01 -11.64
N ASP A 54 -8.02 1.90 -10.41
CA ASP A 54 -7.34 2.36 -9.19
C ASP A 54 -6.17 1.45 -8.76
N ILE A 55 -5.48 1.84 -7.68
CA ILE A 55 -4.44 1.06 -7.01
C ILE A 55 -4.97 0.53 -5.68
N ASP A 56 -5.12 -0.78 -5.56
CA ASP A 56 -5.57 -1.43 -4.34
C ASP A 56 -4.39 -1.74 -3.40
N VAL A 57 -4.49 -1.29 -2.14
CA VAL A 57 -3.45 -1.51 -1.11
C VAL A 57 -4.05 -2.18 0.13
N PHE A 58 -3.40 -3.26 0.56
CA PHE A 58 -3.71 -3.97 1.80
C PHE A 58 -2.70 -3.58 2.88
N VAL A 59 -3.21 -3.17 4.03
CA VAL A 59 -2.40 -2.81 5.21
C VAL A 59 -2.78 -3.71 6.37
N LEU A 60 -1.82 -4.50 6.85
CA LEU A 60 -1.99 -5.35 8.01
C LEU A 60 -1.33 -4.69 9.22
N VAL A 61 -2.11 -4.54 10.29
CA VAL A 61 -1.65 -3.99 11.57
C VAL A 61 -1.78 -5.00 12.70
N ARG A 62 -0.96 -4.83 13.74
CA ARG A 62 -1.01 -5.68 14.95
C ARG A 62 -2.29 -5.45 15.73
N THR A 63 -2.65 -4.18 15.92
CA THR A 63 -3.86 -3.77 16.60
C THR A 63 -4.62 -2.82 15.69
N PHE A 64 -5.83 -3.23 15.30
CA PHE A 64 -6.73 -2.40 14.53
C PHE A 64 -7.50 -1.47 15.45
N THR A 65 -7.26 -0.17 15.32
CA THR A 65 -8.06 0.88 15.95
C THR A 65 -8.92 1.52 14.86
N PRO A 66 -10.27 1.41 14.93
CA PRO A 66 -11.15 1.94 13.88
C PRO A 66 -11.15 3.48 13.78
N ASP A 67 -10.52 4.17 14.73
CA ASP A 67 -10.42 5.62 14.74
C ASP A 67 -9.38 6.10 13.71
N VAL A 68 -9.83 6.30 12.47
CA VAL A 68 -9.16 7.24 11.58
C VAL A 68 -9.49 8.63 12.10
N MET A 69 -8.67 9.15 13.01
CA MET A 69 -8.80 10.54 13.46
C MET A 69 -8.49 11.45 12.27
N THR A 70 -9.53 11.95 11.61
CA THR A 70 -9.42 13.11 10.72
C THR A 70 -9.05 14.30 11.58
N ALA A 71 -7.83 14.81 11.40
CA ALA A 71 -7.42 16.11 11.92
C ALA A 71 -8.18 17.24 11.21
#